data_AF-A0A9E5QVR7-F1
#
_entry.id   AF-A0A9E5QVR7-F1
#
_cell.length_a   1.000
_cell.length_b   1.000
_cell.length_c   1.000
_cell.angle_alpha   90.00
_cell.angle_beta   90.00
_cell.angle_gamma   90.00
#
_symmetry.space_group_name_H-M   'P 1'
#
loop_
_entity.id
_entity.type
_entity.pdbx_description
1 polymer ?
#
loop_
_entity_poly.entity_id
_entity_poly.type
_entity_poly.pdbx_seq_one_letter_code
_entity_poly.pdbx_strand_id
1 'polypeptide(L)'
;MILEQYRQQAIAYYRLVHDCGVPYEDARNIIGYGVRQHFVVSFNCRSLMHFLDLRAKADAQGEIQHLCELLLPHFLAWCPQVAQWYVDNRWGKARLAP
;
A
#
# COMPACT_ATOMS: atom_id res chain seq x y z
N MET A 1 -19.39 -8.62 9.58
CA MET A 1 -19.56 -7.21 10.00
C MET A 1 -18.88 -6.25 9.01
N ILE A 2 -17.56 -6.36 8.77
CA ILE A 2 -16.82 -5.44 7.85
C ILE A 2 -17.18 -5.63 6.36
N LEU A 3 -17.25 -6.87 5.87
CA LEU A 3 -17.63 -7.12 4.46
C LEU A 3 -19.03 -6.63 4.13
N GLU A 4 -19.95 -6.74 5.09
CA GLU A 4 -21.32 -6.24 4.93
C GLU A 4 -21.33 -4.71 4.83
N GLN A 5 -20.52 -4.02 5.64
CA GLN A 5 -20.34 -2.57 5.52
C GLN A 5 -19.87 -2.16 4.12
N TYR A 6 -18.85 -2.82 3.57
CA TYR A 6 -18.37 -2.52 2.21
C TYR A 6 -19.42 -2.79 1.14
N ARG A 7 -20.20 -3.87 1.30
CA ARG A 7 -21.34 -4.16 0.41
C ARG A 7 -22.38 -3.04 0.45
N GLN A 8 -22.74 -2.56 1.64
CA GLN A 8 -23.69 -1.46 1.80
C GLN A 8 -23.16 -0.15 1.21
N GLN A 9 -21.87 0.16 1.40
CA GLN A 9 -21.24 1.33 0.78
C GLN A 9 -21.28 1.26 -0.75
N ALA A 10 -21.02 0.10 -1.34
CA ALA A 10 -21.09 -0.08 -2.79
C ALA A 10 -22.52 0.10 -3.33
N ILE A 11 -23.53 -0.44 -2.64
CA ILE A 11 -24.95 -0.25 -2.99
C ILE A 11 -25.33 1.23 -2.89
N ALA A 12 -24.93 1.91 -1.81
CA ALA A 12 -25.21 3.34 -1.62
C ALA A 12 -24.54 4.20 -2.70
N TYR A 13 -23.29 3.88 -3.06
CA TYR A 13 -22.56 4.58 -4.12
C TYR A 13 -23.27 4.46 -5.46
N TYR A 14 -23.70 3.24 -5.81
CA TYR A 14 -24.46 3.01 -7.03
C TYR A 14 -25.73 3.86 -7.10
N ARG A 15 -26.50 3.93 -6.00
CA ARG A 15 -27.72 4.75 -5.94
C ARG A 15 -27.45 6.24 -6.06
N LEU A 16 -26.42 6.76 -5.39
CA LEU A 16 -26.07 8.18 -5.49
C LEU A 16 -25.75 8.59 -6.94
N VAL A 17 -24.98 7.76 -7.64
CA VAL A 17 -24.59 8.04 -9.02
C VAL A 17 -25.77 7.86 -9.97
N HIS A 18 -26.45 6.72 -9.92
CA HIS A 18 -27.44 6.34 -10.95
C HIS A 18 -28.85 6.86 -10.69
N ASP A 19 -29.27 6.91 -9.42
CA ASP A 19 -30.64 7.30 -9.07
C ASP A 19 -30.72 8.79 -8.72
N CYS A 20 -29.66 9.36 -8.12
CA CYS A 20 -29.63 10.75 -7.68
C CYS A 20 -28.81 11.69 -8.58
N GLY A 21 -28.06 11.16 -9.55
CA GLY A 21 -27.25 11.97 -10.47
C GLY A 21 -26.08 12.70 -9.83
N VAL A 22 -25.58 12.21 -8.68
CA VAL A 22 -24.44 12.81 -7.97
C VAL A 22 -23.15 12.56 -8.78
N PRO A 23 -22.29 13.58 -8.98
CA PRO A 23 -21.00 13.41 -9.63
C PRO A 23 -20.10 12.37 -8.93
N TYR A 24 -19.27 11.67 -9.70
CA TYR A 24 -18.42 10.58 -9.18
C TYR A 24 -17.45 11.06 -8.09
N GLU A 25 -16.91 12.27 -8.23
CA GLU A 25 -15.97 12.91 -7.31
C GLU A 25 -16.58 13.21 -5.93
N ASP A 26 -17.90 13.42 -5.88
CA ASP A 26 -18.66 13.66 -4.66
C ASP A 26 -19.17 12.34 -4.07
N ALA A 27 -19.67 11.45 -4.94
CA ALA A 27 -20.18 10.14 -4.54
C ALA A 27 -19.08 9.26 -3.92
N ARG A 28 -17.83 9.36 -4.37
CA ARG A 28 -16.72 8.55 -3.81
C ARG A 28 -16.44 8.82 -2.33
N ASN A 29 -16.92 9.93 -1.75
CA ASN A 29 -16.68 10.27 -0.34
C ASN A 29 -17.32 9.26 0.64
N ILE A 30 -18.26 8.45 0.19
CA ILE A 30 -18.87 7.40 1.03
C ILE A 30 -18.13 6.05 0.95
N ILE A 31 -17.18 5.92 0.03
CA ILE A 31 -16.39 4.69 -0.16
C ILE A 31 -15.33 4.62 0.94
N GLY A 32 -15.26 3.50 1.67
CA GLY A 32 -14.24 3.26 2.69
C GLY A 32 -12.83 3.00 2.14
N TYR A 33 -11.84 2.95 3.03
CA TYR A 33 -10.41 2.79 2.67
C TYR A 33 -10.02 1.44 2.06
N GLY A 34 -10.88 0.42 2.15
CA GLY A 34 -10.60 -0.94 1.66
C GLY A 34 -10.77 -1.16 0.16
N VAL A 35 -10.94 -0.11 -0.64
CA VAL A 35 -11.07 -0.24 -2.09
C VAL A 35 -9.71 -0.36 -2.75
N ARG A 36 -9.58 -1.35 -3.65
CA ARG A 36 -8.37 -1.56 -4.44
C ARG A 36 -8.10 -0.36 -5.33
N GLN A 37 -6.91 0.22 -5.19
CA GLN A 37 -6.40 1.26 -6.07
C GLN A 37 -5.21 0.74 -6.86
N HIS A 38 -5.10 1.17 -8.10
CA HIS A 38 -3.95 0.91 -8.96
C HIS A 38 -3.17 2.20 -9.13
N PHE A 39 -1.87 2.16 -8.88
CA PHE A 39 -0.99 3.31 -9.00
C PHE A 39 0.37 2.89 -9.55
N VAL A 40 1.09 3.86 -10.11
CA VAL A 40 2.49 3.70 -10.50
C VAL A 40 3.33 4.48 -9.51
N VAL A 41 4.39 3.85 -9.00
CA VAL A 41 5.36 4.48 -8.12
C VAL A 41 6.76 4.31 -8.71
N SER A 42 7.58 5.34 -8.59
CA SER A 42 8.97 5.34 -9.05
C SER A 42 9.89 5.69 -7.89
N PHE A 43 10.95 4.90 -7.71
CA PHE A 43 11.95 5.11 -6.67
C PHE A 43 13.35 5.16 -7.28
N ASN A 44 14.23 5.95 -6.68
CA ASN A 44 15.66 5.70 -6.78
C ASN A 44 16.07 4.70 -5.68
N CYS A 45 17.29 4.12 -5.75
CA CYS A 45 17.71 3.11 -4.77
C CYS A 45 17.63 3.61 -3.32
N ARG A 46 17.98 4.88 -3.06
CA ARG A 46 17.95 5.44 -1.71
C ARG A 46 16.53 5.55 -1.18
N SER A 47 15.60 6.05 -1.98
CA SER A 47 14.19 6.18 -1.57
C SER A 47 13.50 4.82 -1.44
N LEU A 48 13.85 3.84 -2.28
CA LEU A 48 13.36 2.46 -2.13
C LEU A 48 13.82 1.84 -0.80
N MET A 49 15.11 1.88 -0.49
CA MET A 49 15.63 1.35 0.78
C MET A 49 15.00 2.04 1.99
N HIS A 50 14.83 3.37 1.92
CA HIS A 50 14.17 4.12 2.99
C HIS A 50 12.70 3.74 3.15
N PHE A 51 11.97 3.57 2.04
CA PHE A 51 10.59 3.10 2.06
C PHE A 51 10.48 1.72 2.73
N LEU A 52 11.33 0.77 2.32
CA LEU A 52 11.38 -0.57 2.90
C LEU A 52 11.70 -0.54 4.40
N ASP A 53 12.63 0.32 4.84
CA ASP A 53 12.97 0.44 6.26
C ASP A 53 11.83 0.93 7.15
N LEU A 54 10.93 1.75 6.60
CA LEU A 54 9.77 2.25 7.35
C LEU A 54 8.58 1.30 7.26
N ARG A 55 8.41 0.63 6.13
CA ARG A 55 7.18 -0.12 5.82
C ARG A 55 7.29 -1.63 6.01
N ALA A 56 8.50 -2.17 6.12
CA ALA A 56 8.74 -3.56 6.49
C ALA A 56 8.96 -3.76 8.02
N LYS A 57 8.80 -2.70 8.83
CA LYS A 57 8.88 -2.84 10.29
C LYS A 57 7.70 -3.66 10.82
N ALA A 58 7.93 -4.39 11.90
CA ALA A 58 6.92 -5.25 12.52
C ALA A 58 5.72 -4.49 13.11
N ASP A 59 5.88 -3.20 13.43
CA ASP A 59 4.83 -2.31 13.94
C ASP A 59 4.06 -1.56 12.84
N ALA A 60 4.46 -1.70 11.58
CA ALA A 60 3.70 -1.20 10.44
C ALA A 60 2.44 -2.06 10.18
N GLN A 61 1.49 -1.55 9.41
CA GLN A 61 0.31 -2.33 9.01
C GLN A 61 0.70 -3.57 8.17
N GLY A 62 0.04 -4.71 8.40
CA GLY A 62 0.39 -5.96 7.73
C GLY A 62 0.32 -5.89 6.21
N GLU A 63 -0.65 -5.15 5.66
CA GLU A 63 -0.83 -4.99 4.23
C GLU A 63 0.36 -4.31 3.55
N ILE A 64 0.96 -3.30 4.21
CA ILE A 64 2.13 -2.60 3.65
C ILE A 64 3.42 -3.41 3.85
N GLN A 65 3.51 -4.19 4.93
CA GLN A 65 4.61 -5.15 5.10
C GLN A 65 4.62 -6.17 3.96
N HIS A 66 3.45 -6.72 3.61
CA HIS A 66 3.31 -7.65 2.50
C HIS A 66 3.68 -7.03 1.15
N LEU A 67 3.32 -5.76 0.92
CA LEU A 67 3.80 -5.03 -0.26
C LEU A 67 5.34 -4.97 -0.30
N CYS A 68 6.01 -4.73 0.82
CA CYS A 68 7.47 -4.68 0.89
C CYS A 68 8.11 -6.04 0.58
N GLU A 69 7.52 -7.14 1.08
CA GLU A 69 7.95 -8.50 0.76
C GLU A 69 7.87 -8.78 -0.75
N LEU A 70 6.80 -8.32 -1.39
CA LEU A 70 6.62 -8.46 -2.85
C LEU A 70 7.58 -7.58 -3.66
N LEU A 71 7.99 -6.42 -3.12
CA LEU A 71 8.96 -5.53 -3.77
C LEU A 71 10.40 -6.05 -3.72
N LEU A 72 10.77 -6.76 -2.64
CA LEU A 72 12.16 -7.16 -2.38
C LEU A 72 12.78 -8.03 -3.51
N PRO A 73 12.08 -9.05 -4.08
CA PRO A 73 12.59 -9.82 -5.22
C PRO A 73 12.90 -8.95 -6.45
N HIS A 74 12.08 -7.93 -6.72
CA HIS A 74 12.32 -7.01 -7.83
C HIS A 74 13.55 -6.13 -7.57
N PHE A 75 13.78 -5.73 -6.33
CA PHE A 75 14.98 -4.99 -5.96
C PHE A 75 16.25 -5.83 -6.13
N LEU A 76 16.21 -7.09 -5.67
CA LEU A 76 17.29 -8.06 -5.86
C LEU A 76 17.61 -8.31 -7.34
N ALA A 77 16.59 -8.39 -8.19
CA ALA A 77 16.78 -8.57 -9.62
C ALA A 77 17.34 -7.30 -10.31
N TRP A 78 16.89 -6.11 -9.90
CA TRP A 78 17.26 -4.86 -10.55
C TRP A 78 18.66 -4.35 -10.15
N CYS A 79 19.00 -4.39 -8.85
CA CYS A 79 20.26 -3.85 -8.33
C CYS A 79 20.88 -4.81 -7.29
N PRO A 80 21.39 -5.97 -7.73
CA PRO A 80 21.70 -7.10 -6.84
C PRO A 80 22.72 -6.78 -5.77
N GLN A 81 23.81 -6.05 -6.07
CA GLN A 81 24.85 -5.75 -5.08
C GLN A 81 24.33 -4.85 -3.95
N VAL A 82 23.54 -3.81 -4.29
CA VAL A 82 22.97 -2.89 -3.31
C VAL A 82 21.85 -3.56 -2.53
N ALA A 83 20.99 -4.32 -3.21
CA ALA A 83 19.90 -5.05 -2.58
C ALA A 83 20.42 -6.12 -1.61
N GLN A 84 21.48 -6.86 -1.98
CA GLN A 84 22.10 -7.83 -1.09
C GLN A 84 22.69 -7.15 0.15
N TRP A 85 23.46 -6.07 -0.04
CA TRP A 85 23.96 -5.27 1.08
C TRP A 85 22.82 -4.77 1.97
N TYR A 86 21.71 -4.32 1.39
CA TYR A 86 20.54 -3.87 2.13
C TYR A 86 19.91 -4.99 2.96
N VAL A 87 19.72 -6.18 2.39
CA VAL A 87 19.19 -7.35 3.11
C VAL A 87 20.11 -7.72 4.29
N ASP A 88 21.42 -7.76 4.03
CA ASP A 88 22.40 -8.17 5.03
C ASP A 88 22.57 -7.15 6.15
N ASN A 89 22.33 -5.86 5.90
CA ASN A 89 22.68 -4.79 6.85
C ASN A 89 21.48 -4.03 7.43
N ARG A 90 20.32 -3.98 6.75
CA ARG A 90 19.20 -3.10 7.12
C ARG A 90 17.83 -3.78 7.20
N TRP A 91 17.53 -4.72 6.30
CA TRP A 91 16.21 -5.36 6.24
C TRP A 91 15.81 -5.99 7.57
N GLY A 92 14.64 -5.60 8.10
CA GLY A 92 14.13 -6.09 9.39
C GLY A 92 14.92 -5.66 10.63
N LYS A 93 15.94 -4.79 10.48
CA LYS A 93 16.84 -4.37 11.58
C LYS A 93 16.51 -2.99 12.16
N ALA A 94 15.61 -2.23 11.53
CA ALA A 94 15.17 -0.91 11.99
C ALA A 94 14.22 -0.99 13.20
N ARG A 95 14.71 -1.50 14.34
CA ARG A 95 13.92 -1.76 15.57
C ARG A 95 13.57 -0.52 16.41
N LEU A 96 14.38 0.55 16.29
CA LEU A 96 14.27 1.75 17.14
C LEU A 96 14.13 3.05 16.35
N ALA A 97 14.07 2.97 15.02
CA ALA A 97 13.77 4.14 14.23
C ALA A 97 12.32 4.56 14.52
N PRO A 98 12.04 5.86 14.77
CA PRO A 98 10.67 6.33 14.96
C PRO A 98 9.79 6.07 13.72
#